data_AF-A0A1G3B4D5-F1
#
_entry.id   AF-A0A1G3B4D5-F1
#
_cell.length_a   1.000
_cell.length_b   1.000
_cell.length_c   1.000
_cell.angle_alpha   90.00
_cell.angle_beta   90.00
_cell.angle_gamma   90.00
#
_symmetry.space_group_name_H-M   'P 1'
#
loop_
_entity.id
_entity.type
_entity.pdbx_description
1 polymer ?
#
loop_
_entity_poly.entity_id
_entity_poly.type
_entity_poly.pdbx_seq_one_letter_code
_entity_poly.pdbx_strand_id
1 'polypeptide(L)'
;TSGKEITAVYPMKNLNSHQPRIRFEIDPREFQRLEAEATKDGLQLLVFYHTHPDSPLKTTPSAFDRERAEGLSTIWPGLSWLIVSVDKGKEFQLASWVFNPAQGGFEKEEIEVV
;
A
#
# COMPACT_ATOMS: atom_id res chain seq x y z
N THR A 1 4.05 9.04 -20.95
CA THR A 1 4.32 8.12 -19.83
C THR A 1 2.97 7.63 -19.35
N SER A 2 2.62 6.36 -19.58
CA SER A 2 1.29 5.89 -19.17
C SER A 2 1.24 5.79 -17.65
N GLY A 3 0.14 6.24 -17.04
CA GLY A 3 -0.08 6.09 -15.60
C GLY A 3 -0.14 4.64 -15.16
N LYS A 4 -0.12 4.40 -13.85
CA LYS A 4 -0.45 3.09 -13.26
C LYS A 4 -1.97 2.89 -13.32
N GLU A 5 -2.42 1.80 -13.92
CA GLU A 5 -3.83 1.41 -13.98
C GLU A 5 -4.04 0.18 -13.09
N ILE A 6 -5.00 0.25 -12.17
CA ILE A 6 -5.27 -0.83 -11.21
C ILE A 6 -6.51 -1.60 -11.67
N THR A 7 -6.28 -2.80 -12.18
CA THR A 7 -7.34 -3.66 -12.76
C THR A 7 -7.75 -4.82 -11.85
N ALA A 8 -6.99 -5.09 -10.79
CA ALA A 8 -7.26 -6.14 -9.81
C ALA A 8 -6.77 -5.75 -8.41
N VAL A 9 -7.45 -6.23 -7.37
CA VAL A 9 -7.11 -6.00 -5.96
C VAL A 9 -7.19 -7.32 -5.19
N TYR A 10 -6.15 -7.60 -4.41
CA TYR A 10 -6.03 -8.85 -3.64
C TYR A 10 -5.91 -8.53 -2.14
N PRO A 11 -6.99 -8.65 -1.35
CA PRO A 11 -6.93 -8.44 0.09
C PRO A 11 -6.20 -9.59 0.78
N MET A 12 -5.38 -9.24 1.78
CA MET A 12 -4.67 -10.20 2.62
C MET A 12 -4.96 -9.93 4.10
N LYS A 13 -4.91 -10.98 4.92
CA LYS A 13 -5.11 -10.84 6.36
C LYS A 13 -3.89 -10.16 6.99
N ASN A 14 -4.10 -9.11 7.78
CA ASN A 14 -3.06 -8.58 8.65
C ASN A 14 -2.75 -9.61 9.77
N LEU A 15 -1.55 -10.17 9.74
CA LEU A 15 -1.09 -11.14 10.74
C LEU A 15 -0.52 -10.51 12.01
N ASN A 16 -0.33 -9.19 12.04
CA ASN A 16 0.23 -8.52 13.20
C ASN A 16 -0.76 -8.57 14.38
N SER A 17 -0.49 -9.41 15.38
CA SER A 17 -1.38 -9.58 16.54
C SER A 17 -1.13 -8.59 17.68
N HIS A 18 0.01 -7.88 17.66
CA HIS A 18 0.44 -7.04 18.78
C HIS A 18 -0.03 -5.59 18.64
N GLN A 19 0.09 -5.02 17.45
CA GLN A 19 -0.26 -3.64 17.13
C GLN A 19 -0.98 -3.53 15.76
N PRO A 20 -2.03 -4.33 15.48
CA PRO A 20 -2.68 -4.42 14.15
C PRO A 20 -3.25 -3.09 13.64
N ARG A 21 -3.45 -2.12 14.53
CA ARG A 21 -4.01 -0.80 14.19
C ARG A 21 -3.00 0.18 13.61
N ILE A 22 -1.72 -0.05 13.84
CA ILE A 22 -0.64 0.87 13.43
C ILE A 22 0.52 0.15 12.74
N ARG A 23 0.45 -1.18 12.65
CA ARG A 23 1.41 -2.04 11.98
C ARG A 23 0.67 -3.14 11.24
N PHE A 24 1.28 -3.60 10.16
CA PHE A 24 0.78 -4.75 9.43
C PHE A 24 1.88 -5.77 9.20
N GLU A 25 1.46 -7.01 9.01
CA GLU A 25 2.30 -8.13 8.66
C GLU A 25 1.56 -8.98 7.64
N ILE A 26 2.22 -9.28 6.52
CA ILE A 26 1.69 -10.08 5.43
C ILE A 26 2.33 -11.46 5.51
N ASP A 27 1.56 -12.54 5.32
CA ASP A 27 2.15 -13.87 5.19
C ASP A 27 2.98 -13.93 3.90
N PRO A 28 4.31 -14.14 3.97
CA PRO A 28 5.14 -14.21 2.78
C PRO A 28 4.74 -15.36 1.83
N ARG A 29 4.18 -16.46 2.37
CA ARG A 29 3.74 -17.60 1.55
C ARG A 29 2.46 -17.28 0.79
N GLU A 30 1.52 -16.58 1.43
CA GLU A 30 0.31 -16.12 0.77
C GLU A 30 0.64 -15.09 -0.31
N PHE A 31 1.55 -14.14 0.00
CA PHE A 31 1.99 -13.11 -0.94
C PHE A 31 2.65 -13.74 -2.17
N GLN A 32 3.60 -14.66 -1.97
CA GLN A 32 4.28 -15.36 -3.06
C GLN A 32 3.30 -16.14 -3.96
N ARG A 33 2.31 -16.81 -3.36
CA ARG A 33 1.29 -17.53 -4.13
C ARG A 33 0.45 -16.58 -4.98
N LEU A 34 -0.03 -15.49 -4.39
CA LEU A 34 -0.86 -14.50 -5.09
C LEU A 34 -0.08 -13.77 -6.19
N GLU A 35 1.17 -13.40 -5.92
CA GLU A 35 2.04 -12.76 -6.91
C GLU A 35 2.31 -13.69 -8.11
N ALA A 36 2.58 -14.97 -7.86
CA ALA A 36 2.75 -15.95 -8.91
C ALA A 36 1.45 -16.22 -9.71
N GLU A 37 0.29 -16.16 -9.07
CA GLU A 37 -1.02 -16.26 -9.74
C GLU A 37 -1.28 -15.03 -10.62
N ALA A 38 -1.13 -13.83 -10.06
CA ALA A 38 -1.32 -12.57 -10.77
C ALA A 38 -0.38 -12.43 -11.98
N THR A 39 0.88 -12.88 -11.83
CA THR A 39 1.87 -12.85 -12.92
C THR A 39 1.46 -13.74 -14.10
N LYS A 40 0.81 -14.90 -13.85
CA LYS A 40 0.29 -15.77 -14.92
C LYS A 40 -0.82 -15.11 -15.71
N ASP A 41 -1.57 -14.22 -15.07
CA ASP A 41 -2.63 -13.42 -15.70
C ASP A 41 -2.08 -12.13 -16.36
N GLY A 42 -0.75 -11.97 -16.42
CA GLY A 42 -0.10 -10.80 -17.01
C GLY A 42 -0.17 -9.54 -16.13
N LEU A 43 -0.53 -9.69 -14.86
CA LEU A 43 -0.57 -8.60 -13.89
C LEU A 43 0.79 -8.42 -13.22
N GLN A 44 1.01 -7.22 -12.67
CA GLN A 44 2.19 -6.89 -11.89
C GLN A 44 1.78 -6.14 -10.62
N LEU A 45 2.59 -6.25 -9.56
CA LEU A 45 2.37 -5.48 -8.35
C LEU A 45 2.69 -4.00 -8.57
N LEU A 46 1.67 -3.15 -8.48
CA LEU A 46 1.81 -1.69 -8.63
C LEU A 46 1.60 -0.92 -7.31
N VAL A 47 0.82 -1.48 -6.39
CA VAL A 47 0.34 -0.78 -5.21
C VAL A 47 0.28 -1.74 -4.02
N PHE A 48 0.84 -1.35 -2.88
CA PHE A 48 0.36 -1.84 -1.59
C PHE A 48 -0.70 -0.88 -1.06
N TYR A 49 -1.78 -1.43 -0.49
CA TYR A 49 -2.80 -0.63 0.17
C TYR A 49 -3.01 -1.13 1.59
N HIS A 50 -3.28 -0.20 2.50
CA HIS A 50 -3.61 -0.51 3.88
C HIS A 50 -4.50 0.56 4.50
N THR A 51 -5.11 0.21 5.63
CA THR A 51 -5.98 1.13 6.37
C THR A 51 -5.26 1.74 7.57
N HIS A 52 -5.50 3.03 7.81
CA HIS A 52 -5.29 3.66 9.11
C HIS A 52 -6.64 3.75 9.85
N PRO A 53 -6.96 2.78 10.73
CA PRO A 53 -8.24 2.76 11.44
C PRO A 53 -8.29 3.78 12.59
N ASP A 54 -9.45 4.40 12.79
CA ASP A 54 -9.75 5.32 13.91
C ASP A 54 -8.76 6.49 14.05
N SER A 55 -8.13 6.86 12.93
CA SER A 55 -7.28 8.03 12.78
C SER A 55 -8.13 9.19 12.25
N PRO A 56 -7.91 10.46 12.66
CA PRO A 56 -8.71 11.60 12.23
C PRO A 56 -8.44 11.94 10.75
N LEU A 57 -8.90 11.08 9.85
CA LEU A 57 -8.79 11.19 8.39
C LEU A 57 -7.35 11.44 7.91
N LYS A 58 -6.36 10.78 8.52
CA LYS A 58 -4.94 10.92 8.17
C LYS A 58 -4.49 9.85 7.18
N THR A 59 -4.33 10.28 5.93
CA THR A 59 -3.79 9.46 4.84
C THR A 59 -2.29 9.65 4.61
N THR A 60 -1.61 10.45 5.45
CA THR A 60 -0.15 10.63 5.39
C THR A 60 0.58 9.37 5.86
N PRO A 61 1.67 8.93 5.19
CA PRO A 61 2.45 7.78 5.60
C PRO A 61 3.06 7.96 6.99
N SER A 62 2.99 6.91 7.81
CA SER A 62 3.62 6.83 9.12
C SER A 62 5.12 6.50 9.02
N ALA A 63 5.82 6.54 10.16
CA ALA A 63 7.21 6.08 10.22
C ALA A 63 7.35 4.59 9.88
N PHE A 64 6.35 3.77 10.24
CA PHE A 64 6.33 2.35 9.89
C PHE A 64 6.16 2.16 8.37
N ASP A 65 5.29 2.94 7.74
CA ASP A 65 5.11 2.89 6.28
C ASP A 65 6.41 3.28 5.55
N ARG A 66 7.12 4.31 6.07
CA ARG A 66 8.43 4.72 5.54
C ARG A 66 9.46 3.60 5.62
N GLU A 67 9.60 2.98 6.79
CA GLU A 67 10.52 1.85 7.00
C GLU A 67 10.25 0.71 6.00
N ARG A 68 8.98 0.37 5.81
CA ARG A 68 8.56 -0.69 4.87
C ARG A 68 8.83 -0.30 3.42
N ALA A 69 8.45 0.90 3.01
CA ALA A 69 8.66 1.36 1.65
C ALA A 69 10.16 1.44 1.30
N GLU A 70 10.99 1.91 2.23
CA GLU A 70 12.44 1.98 2.05
C GLU A 70 13.04 0.59 1.81
N GLY A 71 12.69 -0.40 2.66
CA GLY A 71 13.15 -1.78 2.51
C GLY A 71 12.68 -2.48 1.23
N LEU A 72 11.58 -2.02 0.63
CA LEU A 72 10.99 -2.62 -0.58
C LEU A 72 11.36 -1.89 -1.88
N SER A 73 11.80 -0.63 -1.78
CA SER A 73 12.04 0.27 -2.92
C SER A 73 13.08 -0.23 -3.92
N THR A 74 14.01 -1.07 -3.48
CA THR A 74 15.04 -1.69 -4.33
C THR A 74 14.52 -2.88 -5.12
N ILE A 75 13.47 -3.55 -4.62
CA ILE A 75 12.85 -4.72 -5.24
C ILE A 75 11.73 -4.29 -6.20
N TRP A 76 10.91 -3.32 -5.76
CA TRP A 76 9.81 -2.76 -6.55
C TRP A 76 9.95 -1.24 -6.67
N PRO A 77 10.76 -0.75 -7.62
CA PRO A 77 10.89 0.67 -7.88
C PRO A 77 9.55 1.28 -8.34
N GLY A 78 9.20 2.44 -7.79
CA GLY A 78 7.97 3.16 -8.17
C GLY A 78 6.68 2.57 -7.62
N LEU A 79 6.77 1.63 -6.67
CA LEU A 79 5.63 1.07 -5.95
C LEU A 79 4.84 2.17 -5.23
N SER A 80 3.53 2.18 -5.44
CA SER A 80 2.63 3.08 -4.72
C SER A 80 2.16 2.49 -3.40
N TRP A 81 1.83 3.39 -2.49
CA TRP A 81 1.26 3.16 -1.19
C TRP A 81 -0.08 3.88 -1.12
N LEU A 82 -1.17 3.13 -1.26
CA LEU A 82 -2.51 3.65 -1.13
C LEU A 82 -2.97 3.54 0.33
N ILE A 83 -3.05 4.68 1.01
CA ILE A 83 -3.43 4.74 2.42
C ILE A 83 -4.89 5.13 2.53
N VAL A 84 -5.69 4.27 3.15
CA VAL A 84 -7.11 4.51 3.41
C VAL A 84 -7.30 4.82 4.90
N SER A 85 -7.56 6.08 5.23
CA SER A 85 -7.97 6.42 6.60
C SER A 85 -9.45 6.12 6.76
N VAL A 86 -9.82 5.42 7.82
CA VAL A 86 -11.21 5.06 8.13
C VAL A 86 -11.57 5.62 9.50
N ASP A 87 -12.54 6.55 9.57
CA ASP A 87 -13.07 7.08 10.82
C ASP A 87 -14.31 6.30 11.26
N LYS A 88 -14.21 5.66 12.43
CA LYS A 88 -15.30 4.93 13.11
C LYS A 88 -16.03 3.91 12.20
N GLY A 89 -15.35 3.38 11.20
CA GLY A 89 -15.90 2.42 10.24
C GLY A 89 -16.99 2.98 9.30
N LYS A 90 -17.14 4.30 9.20
CA LYS A 90 -18.23 4.93 8.41
C LYS A 90 -17.71 5.86 7.31
N GLU A 91 -16.74 6.69 7.65
CA GLU A 91 -16.17 7.67 6.73
C GLU A 91 -14.77 7.23 6.35
N PHE A 92 -14.39 7.46 5.09
CA PHE A 92 -13.04 7.19 4.64
C PHE A 92 -12.47 8.33 3.79
N GLN A 93 -11.16 8.46 3.86
CA GLN A 93 -10.36 9.24 2.92
C GLN A 93 -9.23 8.37 2.42
N LEU A 94 -8.79 8.60 1.19
CA LEU A 94 -7.68 7.87 0.61
C LEU A 94 -6.69 8.82 -0.06
N ALA A 95 -5.42 8.43 -0.07
CA ALA A 95 -4.38 9.10 -0.84
C ALA A 95 -3.34 8.06 -1.28
N SER A 96 -2.82 8.23 -2.50
CA SER A 96 -1.69 7.45 -3.01
C SER A 96 -0.39 8.21 -2.77
N TRP A 97 0.67 7.45 -2.52
CA TRP A 97 2.01 7.96 -2.31
C TRP A 97 3.00 7.07 -3.04
N VAL A 98 3.96 7.64 -3.76
CA VAL A 98 5.07 6.89 -4.35
C VAL A 98 6.31 7.11 -3.50
N PHE A 99 7.04 6.04 -3.18
CA PHE A 99 8.28 6.17 -2.42
C PHE A 99 9.46 6.35 -3.38
N ASN A 100 10.15 7.48 -3.23
CA ASN A 100 11.34 7.82 -3.99
C ASN A 100 12.50 8.14 -3.04
N PRO A 101 13.44 7.19 -2.81
CA PRO A 101 14.57 7.41 -1.92
C PRO A 101 15.48 8.55 -2.38
N ALA A 102 15.58 8.79 -3.70
CA ALA A 102 16.38 9.88 -4.25
C ALA A 102 15.80 11.28 -3.96
N GLN A 103 14.49 11.38 -3.73
CA GLN A 103 13.79 12.62 -3.41
C GLN A 103 13.43 12.75 -1.91
N GLY A 104 13.99 11.89 -1.06
CA GLY A 104 13.83 11.98 0.39
C GLY A 104 12.62 11.24 0.97
N GLY A 105 11.92 10.43 0.17
CA GLY A 105 10.90 9.49 0.63
C GLY A 105 9.59 9.60 -0.14
N PHE A 106 8.46 9.65 0.57
CA PHE A 106 7.14 9.65 -0.04
C PHE A 106 6.79 10.97 -0.70
N GLU A 107 6.30 10.87 -1.93
CA GLU A 107 5.67 11.94 -2.70
C GLU A 107 4.21 11.59 -2.93
N LYS A 108 3.31 12.57 -2.83
CA LYS A 108 1.88 12.35 -3.06
C LYS A 108 1.64 12.10 -4.55
N GLU A 109 0.87 11.06 -4.86
CA GLU A 109 0.48 10.69 -6.21
C GLU A 109 -1.01 11.01 -6.42
N GLU A 110 -1.33 11.65 -7.54
CA GLU A 110 -2.72 11.89 -7.95
C GLU A 110 -3.37 10.58 -8.40
N ILE A 111 -4.65 10.44 -8.08
CA ILE A 111 -5.45 9.27 -8.40
C ILE A 111 -6.79 9.70 -8.94
N GLU A 112 -7.29 8.92 -9.87
CA GLU A 112 -8.61 9.04 -10.46
C GLU A 112 -9.30 7.69 -10.33
N VAL A 113 -10.58 7.72 -9.95
CA VAL A 113 -11.44 6.54 -9.95
C VAL A 113 -12.38 6.69 -11.13
N VAL A 114 -12.27 5.78 -12.09
CA VAL A 114 -13.01 5.78 -13.35
C VAL A 114 -14.12 4.73 -13.37
#